data_AF-A0AAU8FC83-F1
#
_entry.id   AF-A0AAU8FC83-F1
#
_cell.length_a   1.000
_cell.length_b   1.000
_cell.length_c   1.000
_cell.angle_alpha   90.00
_cell.angle_beta   90.00
_cell.angle_gamma   90.00
#
_symmetry.space_group_name_H-M   'P 1'
#
loop_
_entity.id
_entity.type
_entity.pdbx_description
1 polymer ?
#
loop_
_entity_poly.entity_id
_entity_poly.type
_entity_poly.pdbx_seq_one_letter_code
_entity_poly.pdbx_strand_id
1 'polypeptide(L)' 'MRPFDQLQTEIQDTLENIIRVNASIARHETQEQPDELAIAQFEEIKLQFTEHLVKLLAQMDIILRVAA' A
#
# COMPACT_ATOMS: atom_id res chain seq x y z
N MET A 1 -0.06 17.73 -14.87
CA MET A 1 -1.10 17.31 -13.92
C MET A 1 -1.08 18.23 -12.72
N ARG A 2 -2.21 18.48 -12.05
CA ARG A 2 -2.18 19.23 -10.80
C ARG A 2 -1.52 18.36 -9.72
N PRO A 3 -0.81 18.93 -8.73
CA PRO A 3 -0.17 18.16 -7.66
C PRO A 3 -1.13 17.21 -6.92
N PHE A 4 -2.38 17.64 -6.76
CA PHE A 4 -3.45 16.82 -6.19
C PHE A 4 -3.77 15.57 -7.02
N ASP A 5 -3.87 15.72 -8.35
CA ASP A 5 -4.16 14.61 -9.25
C ASP A 5 -3.01 13.56 -9.20
N GLN A 6 -1.76 14.03 -9.04
CA GLN A 6 -0.59 13.14 -8.89
C GLN A 6 -0.62 12.38 -7.57
N LEU A 7 -0.92 13.05 -6.45
CA LEU A 7 -1.02 12.42 -5.14
C LEU A 7 -2.14 11.37 -5.09
N GLN A 8 -3.28 11.67 -5.73
CA GLN A 8 -4.39 10.72 -5.84
C GLN A 8 -4.00 9.48 -6.65
N THR A 9 -3.30 9.64 -7.77
CA THR A 9 -2.77 8.52 -8.55
C THR A 9 -1.79 7.68 -7.72
N GLU A 10 -0.86 8.32 -7.02
CA GLU A 10 0.13 7.60 -6.22
C GLU A 10 -0.51 6.79 -5.06
N ILE A 11 -1.58 7.32 -4.46
CA ILE A 11 -2.38 6.61 -3.46
C ILE A 11 -3.08 5.40 -4.08
N GLN A 12 -3.67 5.55 -5.26
CA GLN A 12 -4.33 4.45 -5.97
C GLN A 12 -3.33 3.35 -6.33
N ASP A 13 -2.16 3.72 -6.87
CA ASP A 13 -1.08 2.78 -7.20
C ASP A 13 -0.59 2.03 -5.96
N THR A 14 -0.44 2.75 -4.83
CA THR A 14 -0.01 2.15 -3.56
C THR A 14 -1.05 1.15 -3.03
N LEU A 15 -2.33 1.47 -3.12
CA LEU A 15 -3.42 0.56 -2.74
C LEU A 15 -3.45 -0.68 -3.64
N GLU A 16 -3.27 -0.53 -4.95
CA GLU A 16 -3.19 -1.66 -5.88
C GLU A 16 -2.02 -2.58 -5.53
N ASN A 17 -0.86 -2.03 -5.19
CA ASN A 17 0.30 -2.80 -4.77
C ASN A 17 0.02 -3.60 -3.49
N ILE A 18 -0.63 -2.99 -2.49
CA ILE A 18 -1.05 -3.69 -1.26
C ILE A 18 -2.00 -4.85 -1.59
N ILE A 19 -2.97 -4.65 -2.48
CA ILE A 19 -3.89 -5.72 -2.91
C ILE A 19 -3.12 -6.87 -3.55
N ARG A 20 -2.17 -6.59 -4.44
CA ARG A 20 -1.34 -7.60 -5.11
C ARG A 20 -0.50 -8.39 -4.12
N VAL A 21 0.11 -7.71 -3.14
CA VAL A 21 0.91 -8.36 -2.09
C VAL A 21 0.04 -9.26 -1.20
N ASN A 22 -1.14 -8.78 -0.76
CA ASN A 22 -2.08 -9.62 -0.01
C ASN A 22 -2.50 -10.86 -0.80
N ALA A 23 -2.73 -10.74 -2.11
CA ALA A 23 -3.03 -11.89 -2.95
C ALA A 23 -1.86 -12.88 -3.04
N SER A 24 -0.61 -12.40 -3.04
CA SER A 24 0.57 -13.27 -2.97
C SER A 24 0.64 -14.00 -1.64
N ILE A 25 0.45 -13.31 -0.51
CA ILE A 25 0.42 -13.92 0.83
C ILE A 25 -0.61 -15.04 0.87
N ALA A 26 -1.87 -14.74 0.50
CA ALA A 26 -2.96 -15.71 0.51
C ALA A 26 -2.66 -16.93 -0.38
N ARG A 27 -1.98 -16.76 -1.52
CA ARG A 27 -1.55 -17.88 -2.37
C ARG A 27 -0.52 -18.76 -1.68
N HIS A 28 0.44 -18.21 -0.94
CA HIS A 28 1.43 -18.99 -0.22
C HIS A 28 0.83 -19.68 1.03
N GLU A 29 -0.08 -19.01 1.74
CA GLU A 29 -0.77 -19.57 2.91
C GLU A 29 -1.68 -20.76 2.58
N THR A 30 -2.24 -20.80 1.38
CA THR A 30 -3.20 -21.83 0.95
C THR A 30 -2.54 -23.05 0.29
N GLN A 31 -1.21 -23.07 0.16
CA GLN A 31 -0.47 -24.21 -0.37
C GLN A 31 -0.47 -25.38 0.62
N GLU A 32 -0.35 -26.62 0.12
CA GLU A 32 -0.21 -27.82 0.97
C GLU A 32 1.00 -27.74 1.90
N GLN A 33 2.04 -27.01 1.48
CA GLN A 33 3.20 -26.64 2.29
C GLN A 33 3.41 -25.12 2.17
N PRO A 34 2.93 -24.33 3.15
CA PRO A 34 3.12 -22.89 3.13
C PRO A 34 4.61 -22.51 3.14
N ASP A 35 4.98 -21.58 2.27
CA ASP A 35 6.31 -20.98 2.26
C ASP A 35 6.37 -19.83 3.28
N GLU A 36 6.69 -20.16 4.53
CA GLU A 36 6.75 -19.20 5.64
C GLU A 36 7.74 -18.07 5.39
N LEU A 37 8.85 -18.33 4.68
CA LEU A 37 9.83 -17.31 4.36
C LEU A 37 9.27 -16.32 3.33
N ALA A 38 8.63 -16.81 2.27
CA ALA A 38 7.99 -15.96 1.27
C ALA A 38 6.86 -15.13 1.91
N ILE A 39 6.05 -15.73 2.80
CA ILE A 39 5.00 -15.03 3.53
C ILE A 39 5.60 -13.87 4.34
N ALA A 40 6.63 -14.12 5.16
CA ALA A 40 7.28 -13.08 5.96
C ALA A 40 7.86 -11.94 5.10
N GLN A 41 8.45 -12.26 3.94
CA GLN A 41 8.94 -11.27 2.99
C GLN A 41 7.80 -10.41 2.42
N PHE A 42 6.67 -11.03 2.04
CA PHE A 42 5.52 -10.28 1.55
C PHE A 42 4.86 -9.44 2.65
N GLU A 43 4.85 -9.89 3.90
CA GLU A 43 4.38 -9.10 5.02
C GLU A 43 5.24 -7.85 5.25
N GLU A 44 6.56 -7.96 5.14
CA GLU A 44 7.47 -6.81 5.21
C GLU A 44 7.20 -5.81 4.06
N ILE A 45 7.04 -6.30 2.83
CA ILE A 45 6.69 -5.46 1.68
C ILE A 45 5.34 -4.76 1.89
N LYS A 46 4.34 -5.48 2.41
CA LYS A 46 3.02 -4.93 2.75
C LYS A 46 3.14 -3.81 3.79
N LEU A 47 3.97 -3.99 4.82
CA LEU A 47 4.23 -2.97 5.83
C LEU A 47 4.80 -1.71 5.19
N GLN A 48 5.82 -1.84 4.33
CA GLN A 48 6.42 -0.70 3.63
C GLN A 48 5.41 0.07 2.78
N PHE A 49 4.56 -0.61 2.01
CA PHE A 49 3.51 0.07 1.25
C PHE A 49 2.45 0.72 2.15
N THR A 50 2.12 0.11 3.28
CA THR A 50 1.17 0.68 4.24
C THR A 50 1.74 1.95 4.87
N GLU A 51 3.01 1.96 5.26
CA GLU A 51 3.69 3.16 5.75
C GLU A 51 3.76 4.27 4.70
N HIS A 52 4.03 3.91 3.43
CA HIS A 52 4.01 4.87 2.32
C HIS A 52 2.62 5.47 2.13
N LEU A 53 1.58 4.64 2.12
CA LEU A 53 0.20 5.07 2.01
C LEU A 53 -0.19 6.06 3.12
N VAL A 54 0.19 5.77 4.37
CA VAL A 54 -0.06 6.68 5.51
C VAL A 54 0.60 8.04 5.28
N LYS A 55 1.84 8.08 4.74
CA LYS A 55 2.52 9.34 4.40
C LYS A 55 1.79 10.10 3.29
N LEU A 56 1.32 9.43 2.25
CA LEU A 56 0.57 10.06 1.16
C LEU A 56 -0.78 10.61 1.64
N LEU A 57 -1.50 9.85 2.47
CA LEU A 57 -2.76 10.29 3.07
C LEU A 57 -2.57 11.50 4.00
N ALA A 58 -1.48 11.53 4.77
CA ALA A 58 -1.14 12.70 5.59
C ALA A 58 -0.90 13.96 4.74
N GLN A 59 -0.31 13.82 3.54
CA GLN A 59 -0.14 14.93 2.61
C GLN A 59 -1.49 15.44 2.07
N MET A 60 -2.49 14.56 1.88
CA MET A 60 -3.84 14.98 1.48
C MET A 60 -4.53 15.83 2.56
N ASP A 61 -4.42 15.44 3.83
CA ASP A 61 -5.07 16.16 4.94
C ASP A 61 -4.43 17.53 5.21
N ILE A 62 -3.15 17.70 4.87
CA ILE A 62 -2.45 19.01 4.89
C ILE A 62 -2.96 19.93 3.76
N ILE A 63 -3.27 19.39 2.58
CA ILE A 63 -3.84 20.20 1.48
C ILE A 63 -5.31 20.57 1.75
N LEU A 64 -6.09 19.69 2.41
CA LEU A 64 -7.49 19.96 2.76
C LEU A 64 -7.67 21.03 3.85
N ARG A 65 -6.67 21.24 4.71
CA ARG A 65 -6.70 22.28 5.77
C ARG A 65 -6.48 23.71 5.27
N VAL A 66 -6.54 23.96 3.96
CA VAL A 66 -6.52 25.31 3.39
C VAL A 66 -7.93 25.71 2.95
N ALA A 67 -8.78 26.07 3.92
CA ALA A 67 -9.90 27.01 3.77
C ALA A 67 -10.57 27.30 5.13
N ALA A 68 -10.09 28.33 5.84
CA ALA A 68 -10.86 29.32 6.62
C ALA A 68 -9.90 30.38 7.16
#